data_AF-A0A062U7T1-F1
#
_entry.id   AF-A0A062U7T1-F1
#
_cell.length_a   1.000
_cell.length_b   1.000
_cell.length_c   1.000
_cell.angle_alpha   90.00
_cell.angle_beta   90.00
_cell.angle_gamma   90.00
#
_symmetry.space_group_name_H-M   'P 1'
#
loop_
_entity.id
_entity.type
_entity.pdbx_description
1 polymer ?
#
loop_
_entity_poly.entity_id
_entity_poly.type
_entity_poly.pdbx_seq_one_letter_code
_entity_poly.pdbx_strand_id
1 'polypeptide(L)'
;MTDTINAQDILDQVETVLMAERQLLVSGQAHRLAEMSQEKIAAMNAFDGLLQNGIDYLREVPIRHQIEGIVGMARENAIHFLAVQNGLQSILTRVGNASQESYVGAYQSNGGQTPFTHATGGYSRKA
;
A
#
# COMPACT_ATOMS: atom_id res chain seq x y z
N MET A 1 -32.12 18.49 -10.61
CA MET A 1 -30.97 19.39 -10.76
C MET A 1 -30.11 19.41 -9.49
N THR A 2 -30.67 19.62 -8.30
CA THR A 2 -29.90 19.60 -7.04
C THR A 2 -29.31 18.21 -6.73
N ASP A 3 -30.05 17.13 -6.97
CA ASP A 3 -29.58 15.76 -6.68
C ASP A 3 -28.48 15.28 -7.64
N THR A 4 -28.56 15.69 -8.91
CA THR A 4 -27.52 15.45 -9.92
C THR A 4 -26.23 16.21 -9.63
N ILE A 5 -26.32 17.44 -9.11
CA ILE A 5 -25.14 18.22 -8.70
C ILE A 5 -24.47 17.56 -7.49
N ASN A 6 -25.25 17.15 -6.49
CA ASN A 6 -24.75 16.43 -5.32
C ASN A 6 -24.08 15.10 -5.72
N ALA A 7 -24.69 14.36 -6.66
CA ALA A 7 -24.09 13.13 -7.19
C ALA A 7 -22.75 13.39 -7.87
N GLN A 8 -22.65 14.45 -8.68
CA GLN A 8 -21.41 14.86 -9.33
C GLN A 8 -20.32 15.19 -8.30
N ASP A 9 -20.65 15.99 -7.28
CA ASP A 9 -19.72 16.40 -6.24
C ASP A 9 -19.14 15.21 -5.46
N ILE A 10 -19.98 14.21 -5.16
CA ILE A 10 -19.54 12.97 -4.49
C ILE A 10 -18.60 12.16 -5.39
N LEU A 11 -18.90 12.03 -6.68
CA LEU A 11 -18.05 11.29 -7.62
C LEU A 11 -16.70 11.98 -7.81
N ASP A 12 -16.70 13.30 -7.96
CA ASP A 12 -15.48 14.10 -8.08
C ASP A 12 -14.62 14.01 -6.80
N GLN A 13 -15.26 13.95 -5.63
CA GLN A 13 -14.56 13.71 -4.36
C GLN A 13 -13.89 12.33 -4.33
N VAL A 14 -14.58 11.27 -4.75
CA VAL A 14 -14.01 9.91 -4.82
C VAL A 14 -12.85 9.86 -5.80
N GLU A 15 -12.99 10.47 -6.98
CA GLU A 15 -11.93 10.54 -7.98
C GLU A 15 -10.69 11.26 -7.42
N THR A 16 -10.87 12.40 -6.77
CA THR A 16 -9.78 13.15 -6.13
C THR A 16 -9.02 12.30 -5.11
N VAL A 17 -9.75 11.58 -4.25
CA VAL A 17 -9.14 10.69 -3.25
C VAL A 17 -8.39 9.54 -3.92
N LEU A 18 -8.96 8.90 -4.95
CA LEU A 18 -8.28 7.80 -5.65
C LEU A 18 -7.05 8.28 -6.42
N MET A 19 -7.07 9.50 -6.97
CA MET A 19 -5.89 10.12 -7.59
C MET A 19 -4.79 10.40 -6.55
N ALA A 20 -5.15 10.93 -5.38
CA ALA A 20 -4.21 11.15 -4.28
C ALA A 20 -3.61 9.82 -3.79
N GLU A 21 -4.45 8.79 -3.63
CA GLU A 21 -4.01 7.44 -3.28
C GLU A 21 -2.99 6.90 -4.28
N ARG A 22 -3.28 7.01 -5.58
CA ARG A 22 -2.37 6.57 -6.64
C ARG A 22 -1.01 7.24 -6.52
N GLN A 23 -0.99 8.56 -6.29
CA GLN A 23 0.25 9.31 -6.16
C GLN A 23 1.09 8.84 -4.97
N LEU A 24 0.44 8.56 -3.83
CA LEU A 24 1.10 8.04 -2.64
C LEU A 24 1.62 6.60 -2.84
N LEU A 25 0.84 5.76 -3.52
CA LEU A 25 1.22 4.39 -3.88
C LEU A 25 2.42 4.34 -4.81
N VAL A 26 2.40 5.11 -5.90
CA VAL A 26 3.49 5.17 -6.88
C VAL A 26 4.76 5.75 -6.27
N SER A 27 4.63 6.68 -5.32
CA SER A 27 5.78 7.25 -4.58
C SER A 27 6.26 6.37 -3.41
N GLY A 28 5.60 5.24 -3.14
CA GLY A 28 5.95 4.32 -2.04
C GLY A 28 5.72 4.89 -0.64
N GLN A 29 4.92 5.94 -0.50
CA GLN A 29 4.66 6.64 0.77
C GLN A 29 3.59 5.92 1.61
N ALA A 30 3.90 4.69 2.04
CA ALA A 30 2.96 3.83 2.78
C ALA A 30 2.41 4.47 4.06
N HIS A 31 3.20 5.29 4.76
CA HIS A 31 2.74 5.98 5.96
C HIS A 31 1.62 6.98 5.68
N ARG A 32 1.74 7.77 4.60
CA ARG A 32 0.72 8.75 4.22
C ARG A 32 -0.57 8.11 3.69
N LEU A 33 -0.47 6.91 3.13
CA LEU A 33 -1.66 6.11 2.77
C LEU A 33 -2.50 5.77 4.01
N ALA A 34 -1.86 5.51 5.14
CA ALA A 34 -2.58 5.26 6.39
C ALA A 34 -3.26 6.52 6.91
N GLU A 35 -2.62 7.69 6.80
CA GLU A 35 -3.20 8.99 7.21
C GLU A 35 -4.44 9.35 6.36
N MET A 36 -4.40 9.07 5.06
CA MET A 36 -5.51 9.34 4.12
C MET A 36 -6.64 8.30 4.20
N SER A 37 -6.49 7.23 4.99
CA SER A 37 -7.49 6.15 5.10
C SER A 37 -8.86 6.65 5.54
N GLN A 38 -8.89 7.59 6.50
CA GLN A 38 -10.16 8.13 7.00
C GLN A 38 -10.90 8.96 5.95
N GLU A 39 -10.18 9.75 5.16
CA GLU A 39 -10.73 10.51 4.04
C GLU A 39 -11.30 9.58 2.97
N LYS A 40 -10.56 8.51 2.64
CA LYS A 40 -11.02 7.49 1.70
C LYS A 40 -12.27 6.76 2.18
N ILE A 41 -12.34 6.37 3.44
CA ILE A 41 -13.53 5.73 4.01
C ILE A 41 -14.73 6.69 3.94
N ALA A 42 -14.55 7.97 4.26
CA ALA A 42 -15.62 8.97 4.20
C ALA A 42 -16.17 9.14 2.77
N ALA A 43 -15.29 9.29 1.77
CA ALA A 43 -15.69 9.40 0.37
C ALA A 43 -16.40 8.13 -0.13
N MET A 44 -15.91 6.94 0.24
CA MET A 44 -16.55 5.67 -0.12
C MET A 44 -17.92 5.49 0.54
N ASN A 45 -18.11 5.96 1.78
CA ASN A 45 -19.41 5.92 2.45
C ASN A 45 -20.40 6.89 1.78
N ALA A 46 -19.96 8.07 1.36
CA ALA A 46 -20.79 9.00 0.60
C ALA A 46 -21.20 8.41 -0.76
N PHE A 47 -20.26 7.74 -1.42
CA PHE A 47 -20.52 7.01 -2.67
C PHE A 47 -21.50 5.84 -2.49
N ASP A 48 -21.36 5.04 -1.44
CA ASP A 48 -22.33 3.98 -1.13
C ASP A 48 -23.73 4.55 -0.85
N GLY A 49 -23.80 5.67 -0.10
CA GLY A 49 -25.05 6.40 0.11
C GLY A 49 -25.68 6.89 -1.20
N LEU A 50 -24.87 7.34 -2.16
CA LEU A 50 -25.32 7.72 -3.51
C LEU A 50 -25.87 6.50 -4.26
N LEU A 51 -25.19 5.35 -4.21
CA LEU A 51 -25.64 4.13 -4.87
C LEU A 51 -26.97 3.61 -4.31
N GLN A 52 -27.17 3.71 -3.00
CA GLN A 52 -28.38 3.23 -2.33
C GLN A 52 -29.62 4.10 -2.60
N ASN A 53 -29.43 5.42 -2.73
CA ASN A 53 -30.53 6.37 -2.86
C ASN A 53 -30.82 6.79 -4.32
N GLY A 54 -30.04 6.30 -5.29
CA GLY A 54 -29.79 7.02 -6.53
C GLY A 54 -30.12 6.38 -7.87
N ILE A 55 -31.05 5.42 -7.90
CA ILE A 55 -31.27 4.57 -9.08
C ILE A 55 -31.58 5.35 -10.37
N ASP A 56 -32.23 6.52 -10.27
CA ASP A 56 -32.67 7.28 -11.45
C ASP A 56 -31.54 8.07 -12.12
N TYR A 57 -30.65 8.73 -11.35
CA TYR A 57 -29.52 9.47 -11.92
C TYR A 57 -28.32 8.57 -12.28
N LEU A 58 -28.22 7.37 -11.70
CA LEU A 58 -27.24 6.36 -12.13
C LEU A 58 -27.44 5.88 -13.58
N ARG A 59 -28.61 6.13 -14.17
CA ARG A 59 -28.90 5.83 -15.58
C ARG A 59 -28.39 6.91 -16.53
N GLU A 60 -28.00 8.06 -16.02
CA GLU A 60 -27.40 9.11 -16.84
C GLU A 60 -26.02 8.65 -17.32
N VAL A 61 -25.83 8.66 -18.65
CA VAL A 61 -24.59 8.27 -19.32
C VAL A 61 -23.33 8.92 -18.71
N PRO A 62 -23.28 10.24 -18.41
CA PRO A 62 -22.07 10.85 -17.84
C PRO A 62 -21.72 10.28 -16.46
N ILE A 63 -22.70 10.15 -15.56
CA ILE A 63 -22.53 9.59 -14.21
C ILE A 63 -22.04 8.14 -14.29
N ARG A 64 -22.64 7.35 -15.17
CA ARG A 64 -22.22 5.96 -15.38
C ARG A 64 -20.76 5.87 -15.84
N HIS A 65 -20.34 6.72 -16.78
CA HIS A 65 -18.96 6.72 -17.26
C HIS A 65 -17.96 7.11 -16.17
N GLN A 66 -18.31 8.09 -15.33
CA GLN A 66 -17.48 8.46 -14.17
C GLN A 66 -17.34 7.30 -13.18
N ILE A 67 -18.43 6.58 -12.89
CA ILE A 67 -18.39 5.39 -12.01
C ILE A 67 -17.49 4.31 -12.59
N GLU A 68 -17.59 4.03 -13.89
CA GLU A 68 -16.70 3.08 -14.57
C GLU A 68 -15.22 3.51 -14.46
N GLY A 69 -14.94 4.81 -14.59
CA GLY A 69 -13.61 5.40 -14.37
C GLY A 69 -13.10 5.21 -12.95
N ILE A 70 -13.93 5.51 -11.93
CA ILE A 70 -13.64 5.30 -10.51
C ILE A 70 -13.30 3.83 -10.23
N VAL A 71 -14.08 2.89 -10.77
CA VAL A 71 -13.82 1.46 -10.63
C VAL A 71 -12.49 1.08 -11.27
N GLY A 72 -12.16 1.66 -12.43
CA GLY A 72 -10.85 1.52 -13.08
C GLY A 72 -9.70 1.97 -12.18
N MET A 73 -9.78 3.20 -11.67
CA MET A 73 -8.78 3.77 -10.76
C MET A 73 -8.61 2.95 -9.48
N ALA A 74 -9.71 2.49 -8.88
CA ALA A 74 -9.65 1.64 -7.68
C ALA A 74 -8.93 0.31 -7.96
N ARG A 75 -9.15 -0.30 -9.14
CA ARG A 75 -8.45 -1.53 -9.56
C ARG A 75 -6.95 -1.29 -9.77
N GLU A 76 -6.58 -0.19 -10.42
CA GLU A 76 -5.17 0.20 -10.61
C GLU A 76 -4.48 0.45 -9.26
N ASN A 77 -5.13 1.17 -8.35
CA ASN A 77 -4.60 1.42 -7.01
C ASN A 77 -4.42 0.12 -6.23
N ALA A 78 -5.32 -0.86 -6.36
CA ALA A 78 -5.16 -2.15 -5.72
C ALA A 78 -3.90 -2.90 -6.21
N ILE A 79 -3.59 -2.83 -7.51
CA ILE A 79 -2.36 -3.40 -8.09
C ILE A 79 -1.12 -2.73 -7.50
N HIS A 80 -1.11 -1.39 -7.43
CA HIS A 80 0.01 -0.65 -6.85
C HIS A 80 0.17 -0.94 -5.35
N PHE A 81 -0.93 -1.09 -4.60
CA PHE A 81 -0.89 -1.42 -3.18
C PHE A 81 -0.26 -2.80 -2.94
N LEU A 82 -0.61 -3.80 -3.75
CA LEU A 82 0.03 -5.12 -3.72
C LEU A 82 1.53 -5.02 -4.01
N ALA A 83 1.94 -4.17 -4.97
CA ALA A 83 3.35 -3.94 -5.25
C ALA A 83 4.10 -3.34 -4.04
N VAL A 84 3.50 -2.35 -3.36
CA VAL A 84 4.05 -1.77 -2.13
C VAL A 84 4.17 -2.84 -1.03
N GLN A 85 3.14 -3.66 -0.84
CA GLN A 85 3.15 -4.76 0.16
C GLN A 85 4.27 -5.76 -0.13
N ASN A 86 4.44 -6.17 -1.39
CA ASN A 86 5.52 -7.07 -1.81
C ASN A 86 6.90 -6.46 -1.55
N GLY A 87 7.06 -5.14 -1.80
CA GLY A 87 8.28 -4.41 -1.48
C GLY A 87 8.61 -4.42 0.02
N LEU A 88 7.61 -4.16 0.87
CA LEU A 88 7.74 -4.21 2.33
C LEU A 88 8.12 -5.61 2.82
N GLN A 89 7.48 -6.65 2.29
CA GLN A 89 7.80 -8.03 2.64
C GLN A 89 9.25 -8.39 2.26
N SER A 90 9.71 -7.95 1.08
CA SER A 90 11.10 -8.15 0.65
C SER A 90 12.10 -7.46 1.59
N ILE A 91 11.81 -6.24 2.03
CA ILE A 91 12.64 -5.51 3.00
C ILE A 91 12.67 -6.27 4.33
N LEU A 92 11.53 -6.73 4.84
CA LEU A 92 11.46 -7.49 6.09
C LEU A 92 12.28 -8.78 6.01
N THR A 93 12.20 -9.52 4.91
CA THR A 93 13.03 -10.71 4.68
C THR A 93 14.52 -10.36 4.66
N ARG A 94 14.92 -9.28 4.01
CA ARG A 94 16.33 -8.83 4.00
C ARG A 94 16.82 -8.45 5.39
N VAL A 95 16.04 -7.71 6.18
CA VAL A 95 16.42 -7.34 7.55
C VAL A 95 16.50 -8.56 8.45
N GLY A 96 15.56 -9.49 8.33
CA GLY A 96 15.61 -10.77 9.05
C GLY A 96 16.85 -11.58 8.70
N ASN A 97 17.19 -11.66 7.41
CA ASN A 97 18.34 -12.44 6.92
C ASN A 97 19.69 -11.75 7.14
N ALA A 98 19.75 -10.41 7.17
CA ALA A 98 20.99 -9.67 7.47
C ALA A 98 21.55 -10.02 8.85
N SER A 99 20.70 -10.42 9.80
CA SER A 99 21.13 -10.94 11.09
C SER A 99 21.81 -12.32 11.00
N GLN A 100 21.42 -13.13 10.00
CA GLN A 100 21.93 -14.48 9.77
C GLN A 100 23.16 -14.52 8.84
N GLU A 101 23.25 -13.57 7.90
CA GLU A 101 24.35 -13.43 6.94
C GLU A 101 25.48 -12.52 7.43
N SER A 102 25.41 -12.01 8.65
CA SER A 102 26.61 -11.53 9.30
C SER A 102 27.56 -12.73 9.44
N TYR A 103 28.75 -12.62 8.85
CA TYR A 103 29.86 -13.56 9.02
C TYR A 103 30.96 -12.81 9.79
N VAL A 104 31.33 -13.28 10.98
CA VAL A 104 32.53 -12.77 11.67
C VAL A 104 33.73 -13.40 10.98
N GLY A 105 34.79 -12.61 10.76
CA GLY A 105 36.04 -13.02 10.10
C GLY A 105 36.88 -14.07 10.82
N ALA A 106 36.27 -15.16 11.30
CA ALA A 106 36.93 -16.39 11.69
C ALA A 106 36.77 -17.40 10.55
N TYR A 107 37.78 -17.43 9.68
CA TYR A 107 37.95 -18.53 8.74
C TYR A 107 38.27 -19.81 9.54
N GLN A 108 37.53 -20.89 9.28
CA GLN A 108 37.90 -22.22 9.76
C GLN A 108 39.27 -22.61 9.16
N SER A 109 39.97 -23.59 9.76
CA SER A 109 41.29 -24.04 9.29
C SER A 109 41.32 -24.58 7.84
N ASN A 110 40.15 -24.78 7.24
CA ASN A 110 39.94 -25.15 5.84
C ASN A 110 39.61 -23.96 4.90
N GLY A 111 39.61 -22.72 5.38
CA GLY A 111 39.28 -21.52 4.61
C GLY A 111 37.78 -21.20 4.49
N GLY A 112 36.89 -21.98 5.11
CA GLY A 112 35.44 -21.71 5.13
C GLY A 112 35.08 -20.57 6.09
N GLN A 113 34.22 -19.65 5.66
CA GLN A 113 33.68 -18.59 6.52
C GLN A 113 32.68 -19.19 7.53
N THR A 114 32.77 -18.80 8.81
CA THR A 114 31.86 -19.30 9.86
C THR A 114 30.67 -18.35 10.04
N PRO A 115 29.42 -18.80 9.84
CA PRO A 115 28.24 -17.99 10.13
C PRO A 115 28.17 -17.61 11.61
N PHE A 116 27.66 -16.42 11.95
CA PHE A 116 27.56 -15.93 13.34
C PHE A 116 26.77 -16.89 14.27
N THR A 117 25.78 -17.60 13.74
CA THR A 117 24.95 -18.58 14.48
C THR A 117 25.72 -19.80 14.99
N HIS A 118 26.89 -20.09 14.40
CA HIS A 118 27.78 -21.19 14.79
C HIS A 118 29.03 -20.74 15.54
N ALA A 119 29.17 -19.44 15.83
CA ALA A 119 30.26 -18.89 16.65
C ALA A 119 30.00 -19.12 18.15
N THR A 120 29.75 -20.36 18.56
CA THR A 120 29.62 -20.73 19.98
C THR A 120 30.99 -21.12 20.54
N GLY A 121 31.71 -20.14 21.13
CA GLY A 121 32.80 -20.42 22.07
C GLY A 121 34.08 -19.66 21.82
N GLY A 122 34.49 -18.82 22.79
CA GLY A 122 35.90 -18.46 22.93
C GLY A 122 36.25 -17.01 23.31
N TYR A 123 35.30 -16.10 23.53
CA TYR A 123 35.64 -14.77 24.08
C TYR A 123 35.90 -14.81 25.60
N SER A 124 36.61 -15.82 26.11
CA SER A 124 37.31 -15.68 27.38
C SER A 124 38.53 -14.79 27.13
N ARG A 125 38.41 -13.52 27.55
CA ARG A 125 39.48 -12.51 27.52
C ARG A 125 40.81 -13.12 27.97
N LYS A 126 41.86 -12.92 27.18
CA LYS A 126 43.24 -13.06 27.65
C LYS A 126 43.47 -12.02 28.77
N ALA A 127 44.18 -12.47 29.81
CA ALA A 127 44.51 -11.79 31.06
C ALA A 127 44.96 -10.32 30.92
#